data_AF-A0A7W3QQ39-F1
#
_entry.id   AF-A0A7W3QQ39-F1
#
_cell.length_a   1.000
_cell.length_b   1.000
_cell.length_c   1.000
_cell.angle_alpha   90.00
_cell.angle_beta   90.00
_cell.angle_gamma   90.00
#
_symmetry.space_group_name_H-M   'P 1'
#
loop_
_entity.id
_entity.type
_entity.pdbx_description
1 polymer ?
#
loop_
_entity_poly.entity_id
_entity_poly.type
_entity_poly.pdbx_seq_one_letter_code
_entity_poly.pdbx_strand_id
1 'polypeptide(L)'
;MSENPTRATAAPARPVGLPSVAGQGERDTRARVARLILEHGPITASALGDRVGLTPAAIRRHLDALLAEGMIEVRRARPQAQRGRGRPAKWFAITDAGRSAFVHAYDDLATSALRFLAETAGEQAVAEFARRQIADLERRYHPVVQAAPPHQRVRTLAEALSGDGYAAAAAKAPQPGGGEQLCQHHCPVAHVAAEFPQLCEAETEAFSRLLGLPVQRLATIAHGDGICTTHVSSRSLCEGHAADGQNTDDEESGRTSL
;
A
#
# COMPACT_ATOMS: atom_id res chain seq x y z
N MET A 1 -19.64 -75.02 7.64
CA MET A 1 -18.85 -74.81 6.41
C MET A 1 -18.82 -73.31 6.19
N SER A 2 -17.64 -72.71 6.35
CA SER A 2 -17.43 -71.26 6.32
C SER A 2 -17.50 -70.73 4.90
N GLU A 3 -18.31 -69.71 4.66
CA GLU A 3 -18.24 -68.88 3.46
C GLU A 3 -17.55 -67.55 3.80
N ASN A 4 -16.53 -67.23 3.02
CA ASN A 4 -15.62 -66.10 3.18
C ASN A 4 -15.99 -65.03 2.12
N PRO A 5 -16.20 -63.75 2.48
CA PRO A 5 -16.54 -62.74 1.48
C PRO A 5 -15.30 -62.14 0.80
N THR A 6 -15.43 -61.94 -0.50
CA THR A 6 -14.50 -61.39 -1.48
C THR A 6 -13.92 -60.03 -1.07
N ARG A 7 -12.58 -59.93 -1.04
CA ARG A 7 -11.84 -58.67 -0.83
C ARG A 7 -11.60 -58.00 -2.19
N ALA A 8 -12.20 -56.84 -2.43
CA ALA A 8 -11.93 -56.00 -3.59
C ALA A 8 -10.55 -55.33 -3.45
N THR A 9 -9.69 -55.52 -4.45
CA THR A 9 -8.35 -54.92 -4.53
C THR A 9 -8.46 -53.48 -5.05
N ALA A 10 -8.14 -52.50 -4.21
CA ALA A 10 -8.06 -51.09 -4.61
C ALA A 10 -6.76 -50.83 -5.41
N ALA A 11 -6.90 -50.15 -6.55
CA ALA A 11 -5.78 -49.71 -7.39
C ALA A 11 -4.96 -48.61 -6.68
N PRO A 12 -3.62 -48.55 -6.87
CA PRO A 12 -2.80 -47.53 -6.23
C PRO A 12 -3.07 -46.16 -6.87
N ALA A 13 -3.38 -45.18 -6.02
CA ALA A 13 -3.52 -43.78 -6.42
C ALA A 13 -2.17 -43.24 -6.93
N ARG A 14 -2.18 -42.59 -8.10
CA ARG A 14 -1.02 -41.87 -8.65
C ARG A 14 -0.65 -40.72 -7.71
N PRO A 15 0.63 -40.55 -7.33
CA PRO A 15 1.02 -39.41 -6.52
C PRO A 15 0.84 -38.13 -7.35
N VAL A 16 0.07 -37.19 -6.80
CA VAL A 16 0.00 -35.80 -7.27
C VAL A 16 1.39 -35.21 -7.09
N GLY A 17 2.05 -34.88 -8.21
CA GLY A 17 3.41 -34.33 -8.20
C GLY A 17 3.43 -32.97 -7.51
N LEU A 18 4.22 -32.85 -6.45
CA LEU A 18 4.58 -31.57 -5.85
C LEU A 18 5.25 -30.68 -6.91
N PRO A 19 4.93 -29.37 -6.97
CA PRO A 19 5.57 -28.46 -7.91
C PRO A 19 7.08 -28.40 -7.64
N SER A 20 7.87 -28.54 -8.71
CA SER A 20 9.34 -28.52 -8.67
C SER A 20 9.87 -27.20 -8.12
N VAL A 21 10.78 -27.27 -7.14
CA VAL A 21 11.51 -26.14 -6.53
C VAL A 21 12.20 -25.26 -7.59
N ALA A 22 12.66 -25.85 -8.70
CA ALA A 22 13.26 -25.12 -9.81
C ALA A 22 12.26 -24.17 -10.50
N GLY A 23 10.98 -24.57 -10.58
CA GLY A 23 9.91 -23.75 -11.16
C GLY A 23 9.46 -22.60 -10.25
N GLN A 24 9.67 -22.72 -8.94
CA GLN A 24 9.39 -21.65 -7.97
C GLN A 24 10.45 -20.54 -8.06
N GLY A 25 11.74 -20.89 -8.11
CA GLY A 25 12.82 -19.91 -8.30
C GLY A 25 12.74 -19.17 -9.64
N GLU A 26 12.29 -19.84 -10.70
CA GLU A 26 12.10 -19.24 -12.03
C GLU A 26 10.92 -18.25 -12.07
N ARG A 27 9.87 -18.50 -11.27
CA ARG A 27 8.72 -17.59 -11.08
C ARG A 27 9.08 -16.37 -10.23
N ASP A 28 9.81 -16.58 -9.13
CA ASP A 28 10.29 -15.50 -8.26
C ASP A 28 11.23 -14.53 -9.00
N THR A 29 12.16 -15.09 -9.78
CA THR A 29 13.06 -14.29 -10.64
C THR A 29 12.29 -13.52 -11.71
N ARG A 30 11.24 -14.11 -12.30
CA ARG A 30 10.39 -13.46 -13.31
C ARG A 30 9.59 -12.30 -12.72
N ALA A 31 9.04 -12.48 -11.53
CA ALA A 31 8.35 -11.43 -10.78
C ALA A 31 9.29 -10.25 -10.48
N ARG A 32 10.52 -10.53 -10.04
CA ARG A 32 11.55 -9.52 -9.81
C ARG A 32 11.93 -8.73 -11.07
N VAL A 33 12.03 -9.40 -12.22
CA VAL A 33 12.33 -8.75 -13.51
C VAL A 33 11.21 -7.80 -13.93
N ALA A 34 9.96 -8.22 -13.86
CA ALA A 34 8.84 -7.37 -14.21
C ALA A 34 8.65 -6.19 -13.25
N ARG A 35 8.93 -6.38 -11.95
CA ARG A 35 8.96 -5.30 -10.96
C ARG A 35 9.98 -4.21 -11.32
N LEU A 36 11.19 -4.59 -11.72
CA LEU A 36 12.20 -3.61 -12.15
C LEU A 36 11.78 -2.82 -13.39
N ILE A 37 11.01 -3.43 -14.29
CA ILE A 37 10.43 -2.75 -15.47
C ILE A 37 9.32 -1.78 -15.04
N LEU A 38 8.51 -2.16 -14.04
CA LEU A 38 7.48 -1.30 -13.46
C LEU A 38 8.08 -0.06 -12.77
N GLU A 39 9.14 -0.25 -11.97
CA GLU A 39 9.78 0.81 -11.17
C GLU A 39 10.63 1.78 -12.01
N HIS A 40 11.39 1.27 -12.98
CA HIS A 40 12.31 2.09 -13.78
C HIS A 40 11.71 2.61 -15.09
N GLY A 41 10.48 2.22 -15.41
CA GLY A 41 9.89 2.44 -16.73
C GLY A 41 10.63 1.64 -17.81
N PRO A 42 10.56 2.07 -19.09
CA PRO A 42 11.20 1.35 -20.18
C PRO A 42 12.69 1.09 -19.89
N ILE A 43 13.13 -0.17 -19.96
CA ILE A 43 14.50 -0.58 -19.64
C ILE A 43 15.02 -1.66 -20.60
N THR A 44 16.34 -1.72 -20.80
CA THR A 44 16.98 -2.70 -21.69
C THR A 44 17.28 -4.02 -20.98
N ALA A 45 17.39 -5.11 -21.74
CA ALA A 45 17.74 -6.43 -21.20
C ALA A 45 19.13 -6.46 -20.51
N SER A 46 20.10 -5.69 -21.01
CA SER A 46 21.43 -5.60 -20.38
C SER A 46 21.35 -4.92 -19.01
N ALA A 47 20.66 -3.77 -18.94
CA ALA A 47 20.48 -3.05 -17.67
C ALA A 47 19.69 -3.86 -16.63
N LEU A 48 18.74 -4.68 -17.07
CA LEU A 48 18.05 -5.63 -16.19
C LEU A 48 18.97 -6.77 -15.72
N GLY A 49 19.78 -7.34 -16.62
CA GLY A 49 20.73 -8.40 -16.28
C GLY A 49 21.71 -7.96 -15.20
N ASP A 50 22.26 -6.75 -15.33
CA ASP A 50 23.22 -6.18 -14.36
C ASP A 50 22.59 -5.98 -12.97
N ARG A 51 21.32 -5.57 -12.91
CA ARG A 51 20.60 -5.31 -11.65
C ARG A 51 20.14 -6.58 -10.92
N VAL A 52 19.83 -7.64 -11.67
CA VAL A 52 19.34 -8.91 -11.10
C VAL A 52 20.51 -9.89 -10.85
N GLY A 53 21.69 -9.63 -11.41
CA GLY A 53 22.85 -10.52 -11.32
C GLY A 53 22.73 -11.75 -12.23
N LEU A 54 22.04 -11.61 -13.36
CA LEU A 54 21.74 -12.70 -14.29
C LEU A 54 22.52 -12.56 -15.59
N THR A 55 22.85 -13.70 -16.20
CA THR A 55 23.44 -13.71 -17.53
C THR A 55 22.46 -13.17 -18.58
N PRO A 56 22.96 -12.60 -19.70
CA PRO A 56 22.11 -12.13 -20.79
C PRO A 56 21.18 -13.21 -21.37
N ALA A 57 21.55 -14.49 -21.28
CA ALA A 57 20.70 -15.60 -21.73
C ALA A 57 19.55 -15.88 -20.74
N ALA A 58 19.85 -15.86 -19.43
CA ALA A 58 18.85 -16.07 -18.40
C ALA A 58 17.79 -14.94 -18.40
N ILE A 59 18.21 -13.68 -18.47
CA ILE A 59 17.28 -12.55 -18.48
C ILE A 59 16.36 -12.58 -19.72
N ARG A 60 16.87 -12.98 -20.90
CA ARG A 60 16.07 -13.09 -22.12
C ARG A 60 14.96 -14.14 -21.99
N ARG A 61 15.23 -15.29 -21.37
CA ARG A 61 14.20 -16.31 -21.11
C ARG A 61 13.04 -15.77 -20.28
N HIS A 62 13.34 -14.99 -19.23
CA HIS A 62 12.29 -14.36 -18.41
C HIS A 62 11.52 -13.28 -19.17
N LEU A 63 12.20 -12.45 -19.97
CA LEU A 63 11.58 -11.44 -20.80
C LEU A 63 10.67 -12.04 -21.88
N ASP A 64 11.09 -13.14 -22.51
CA ASP A 64 10.29 -13.83 -23.52
C ASP A 64 9.03 -14.44 -22.90
N ALA A 65 9.11 -14.98 -21.69
CA ALA A 65 7.94 -15.47 -20.95
C ALA A 65 6.97 -14.33 -20.59
N LEU A 66 7.49 -13.20 -20.07
CA LEU A 66 6.67 -12.03 -19.74
C LEU A 66 6.00 -11.40 -20.97
N LEU A 67 6.67 -11.43 -22.13
CA LEU A 67 6.10 -11.02 -23.40
C LEU A 67 4.98 -11.96 -23.85
N ALA A 68 5.19 -13.27 -23.74
CA ALA A 68 4.19 -14.28 -24.10
C ALA A 68 2.93 -14.18 -23.22
N GLU A 69 3.11 -13.81 -21.94
CA GLU A 69 2.03 -13.56 -20.97
C GLU A 69 1.37 -12.18 -21.14
N GLY A 70 1.86 -11.33 -22.04
CA GLY A 70 1.32 -9.98 -22.26
C GLY A 70 1.57 -8.98 -21.12
N MET A 71 2.46 -9.33 -20.18
CA MET A 71 2.78 -8.53 -18.99
C MET A 71 3.71 -7.35 -19.31
N ILE A 72 4.52 -7.49 -20.37
CA ILE A 72 5.42 -6.44 -20.86
C ILE A 72 5.28 -6.30 -22.38
N GLU A 73 5.72 -5.16 -22.90
CA GLU A 73 5.76 -4.85 -24.33
C GLU A 73 7.15 -4.36 -24.75
N VAL A 74 7.47 -4.55 -26.04
CA VAL A 74 8.73 -4.02 -26.61
C VAL A 74 8.50 -2.63 -27.17
N ARG A 75 9.18 -1.64 -26.59
CA ARG A 75 9.28 -0.28 -27.16
C ARG A 75 10.57 -0.15 -27.96
N ARG A 76 10.47 0.46 -29.14
CA ARG A 76 11.66 0.88 -29.92
C ARG A 76 12.11 2.24 -29.41
N ALA A 77 13.42 2.43 -29.25
CA ALA A 77 13.96 3.75 -28.95
C ALA A 77 13.50 4.75 -30.03
N ARG A 78 13.11 5.97 -29.61
CA ARG A 78 12.94 7.08 -30.56
C ARG A 78 14.26 7.25 -31.32
N PRO A 79 14.24 7.51 -32.64
CA PRO A 79 15.47 7.70 -33.40
C PRO A 79 16.07 9.07 -33.05
N GLN A 80 16.72 9.17 -31.90
CA GLN A 80 17.52 10.33 -31.56
C GLN A 80 18.87 9.85 -31.04
N ALA A 81 19.85 9.98 -31.93
CA ALA A 81 21.27 9.74 -31.75
C ALA A 81 21.67 8.30 -31.35
N GLN A 82 22.08 7.50 -32.34
CA GLN A 82 23.51 7.15 -32.45
C GLN A 82 23.84 6.40 -33.75
N ARG A 83 24.86 6.93 -34.41
CA ARG A 83 25.72 6.25 -35.38
C ARG A 83 26.47 5.13 -34.64
N GLY A 84 26.11 3.88 -34.90
CA GLY A 84 26.81 2.71 -34.39
C GLY A 84 26.38 1.45 -35.16
N ARG A 85 27.33 0.53 -35.39
CA ARG A 85 27.08 -0.75 -36.05
C ARG A 85 26.44 -1.71 -35.04
N GLY A 86 25.17 -2.03 -35.20
CA GLY A 86 24.46 -3.00 -34.35
C GLY A 86 22.94 -2.90 -34.47
N ARG A 87 22.23 -4.01 -34.19
CA ARG A 87 20.76 -4.01 -34.12
C ARG A 87 20.31 -3.10 -32.95
N PRO A 88 19.34 -2.20 -33.13
CA PRO A 88 18.88 -1.31 -32.09
C PRO A 88 18.49 -2.07 -30.81
N ALA A 89 18.88 -1.55 -29.64
CA ALA A 89 18.52 -2.14 -28.35
C ALA A 89 16.99 -2.13 -28.18
N LYS A 90 16.42 -3.28 -27.83
CA LYS A 90 15.01 -3.40 -27.44
C LYS A 90 14.84 -2.83 -26.03
N TRP A 91 13.83 -2.00 -25.85
CA TRP A 91 13.39 -1.54 -24.54
C TRP A 91 12.12 -2.30 -24.16
N PHE A 92 12.02 -2.69 -22.90
CA PHE A 92 10.86 -3.41 -22.37
C PHE A 92 10.14 -2.49 -21.40
N ALA A 93 8.82 -2.38 -21.55
CA ALA A 93 7.96 -1.58 -20.68
C ALA A 93 6.83 -2.47 -20.14
N ILE A 94 6.36 -2.19 -18.93
CA ILE A 94 5.21 -2.89 -18.35
C ILE A 94 3.94 -2.50 -19.12
N THR A 95 3.07 -3.47 -19.40
CA THR A 95 1.73 -3.20 -19.94
C THR A 95 0.75 -2.88 -18.82
N ASP A 96 -0.45 -2.41 -19.15
CA ASP A 96 -1.51 -2.20 -18.16
C ASP A 96 -1.95 -3.52 -17.49
N ALA A 97 -2.02 -4.60 -18.27
CA ALA A 97 -2.29 -5.94 -17.75
C ALA A 97 -1.19 -6.41 -16.78
N GLY A 98 0.08 -6.18 -17.14
CA GLY A 98 1.21 -6.46 -16.25
C GLY A 98 1.14 -5.66 -14.95
N ARG A 99 0.82 -4.37 -15.05
CA ARG A 99 0.67 -3.49 -13.89
C ARG A 99 -0.43 -3.99 -12.94
N SER A 100 -1.59 -4.38 -13.46
CA SER A 100 -2.71 -4.89 -12.65
C SER A 100 -2.39 -6.23 -11.96
N ALA A 101 -1.75 -7.17 -12.67
CA ALA A 101 -1.45 -8.49 -12.13
C ALA A 101 -0.44 -8.47 -10.95
N PHE A 102 0.51 -7.53 -10.94
CA PHE A 102 1.41 -7.35 -9.79
C PHE A 102 0.71 -6.76 -8.57
N VAL A 103 -0.19 -5.80 -8.78
CA VAL A 103 -0.94 -5.18 -7.69
C VAL A 103 -1.79 -6.24 -6.97
N HIS A 104 -2.49 -7.09 -7.71
CA HIS A 104 -3.38 -8.10 -7.11
C HIS A 104 -2.63 -9.23 -6.37
N ALA A 105 -1.50 -9.74 -6.89
CA ALA A 105 -0.82 -10.87 -6.25
C ALA A 105 -0.19 -10.53 -4.88
N TYR A 106 0.30 -9.30 -4.69
CA TYR A 106 0.84 -8.86 -3.40
C TYR A 106 -0.27 -8.54 -2.41
N ASP A 107 -1.36 -7.92 -2.89
CA ASP A 107 -2.52 -7.65 -2.07
C ASP A 107 -3.17 -8.95 -1.57
N ASP A 108 -3.27 -9.98 -2.41
CA ASP A 108 -3.74 -11.31 -2.02
C ASP A 108 -2.85 -11.95 -0.94
N LEU A 109 -1.52 -11.89 -1.09
CA LEU A 109 -0.59 -12.41 -0.10
C LEU A 109 -0.68 -11.65 1.22
N ALA A 110 -0.71 -10.32 1.17
CA ALA A 110 -0.85 -9.47 2.35
C ALA A 110 -2.17 -9.73 3.08
N THR A 111 -3.27 -9.85 2.32
CA THR A 111 -4.60 -10.19 2.84
C THR A 111 -4.58 -11.57 3.49
N SER A 112 -3.99 -12.58 2.85
CA SER A 112 -3.86 -13.92 3.44
C SER A 112 -3.02 -13.93 4.72
N ALA A 113 -1.95 -13.12 4.79
CA ALA A 113 -1.11 -13.01 5.98
C ALA A 113 -1.87 -12.35 7.14
N LEU A 114 -2.65 -11.29 6.87
CA LEU A 114 -3.46 -10.63 7.88
C LEU A 114 -4.64 -11.50 8.34
N ARG A 115 -5.26 -12.28 7.44
CA ARG A 115 -6.26 -13.30 7.82
C ARG A 115 -5.66 -14.32 8.78
N PHE A 116 -4.50 -14.88 8.43
CA PHE A 116 -3.80 -15.81 9.30
C PHE A 116 -3.46 -15.18 10.67
N LEU A 117 -3.04 -13.91 10.69
CA LEU A 117 -2.77 -13.19 11.94
C LEU A 117 -4.06 -13.00 12.77
N ALA A 118 -5.17 -12.62 12.13
CA ALA A 118 -6.47 -12.48 12.78
C ALA A 118 -6.95 -13.82 13.36
N GLU A 119 -6.80 -14.92 12.62
CA GLU A 119 -7.20 -16.27 13.05
C GLU A 119 -6.35 -16.80 14.21
N THR A 120 -5.04 -16.53 14.20
CA THR A 120 -4.10 -17.11 15.17
C THR A 120 -3.87 -16.24 16.41
N ALA A 121 -3.96 -14.92 16.27
CA ALA A 121 -3.63 -13.96 17.33
C ALA A 121 -4.76 -12.94 17.61
N GLY A 122 -5.87 -13.00 16.87
CA GLY A 122 -7.04 -12.14 17.06
C GLY A 122 -6.93 -10.78 16.36
N GLU A 123 -8.05 -10.07 16.30
CA GLU A 123 -8.14 -8.75 15.63
C GLU A 123 -7.24 -7.68 16.27
N GLN A 124 -6.98 -7.78 17.57
CA GLN A 124 -6.10 -6.83 18.27
C GLN A 124 -4.66 -6.92 17.76
N ALA A 125 -4.20 -8.11 17.35
CA ALA A 125 -2.88 -8.27 16.75
C ALA A 125 -2.81 -7.60 15.37
N VAL A 126 -3.90 -7.63 14.59
CA VAL A 126 -4.01 -6.90 13.32
C VAL A 126 -3.97 -5.39 13.56
N ALA A 127 -4.69 -4.90 14.57
CA ALA A 127 -4.66 -3.48 14.94
C ALA A 127 -3.26 -3.03 15.40
N GLU A 128 -2.56 -3.85 16.17
CA GLU A 128 -1.18 -3.58 16.57
C GLU A 128 -0.22 -3.59 15.36
N PHE A 129 -0.36 -4.56 14.46
CA PHE A 129 0.39 -4.60 13.22
C PHE A 129 0.18 -3.32 12.39
N ALA A 130 -1.07 -2.89 12.21
CA ALA A 130 -1.40 -1.66 11.49
C ALA A 130 -0.74 -0.42 12.14
N ARG A 131 -0.80 -0.30 13.47
CA ARG A 131 -0.13 0.78 14.21
C ARG A 131 1.38 0.75 14.06
N ARG A 132 2.02 -0.43 14.04
CA ARG A 132 3.47 -0.56 13.81
C ARG A 132 3.85 -0.15 12.39
N GLN A 133 3.08 -0.57 11.39
CA GLN A 133 3.30 -0.19 9.99
C GLN A 133 3.21 1.33 9.80
N ILE A 134 2.20 1.98 10.38
CA ILE A 134 2.05 3.44 10.25
C ILE A 134 3.08 4.21 11.08
N ALA A 135 3.52 3.68 12.23
CA ALA A 135 4.52 4.35 13.08
C ALA A 135 5.83 4.58 12.31
N ASP A 136 6.23 3.67 11.42
CA ASP A 136 7.41 3.83 10.58
C ASP A 136 7.26 4.97 9.57
N LEU A 137 6.07 5.12 8.99
CA LEU A 137 5.72 6.23 8.11
C LEU A 137 5.65 7.55 8.89
N GLU A 138 5.02 7.54 10.06
CA GLU A 138 4.93 8.69 10.96
C GLU A 138 6.32 9.20 11.36
N ARG A 139 7.26 8.32 11.73
CA ARG A 139 8.64 8.70 12.04
C ARG A 139 9.34 9.41 10.87
N ARG A 140 9.09 9.00 9.63
CA ARG A 140 9.67 9.64 8.44
C ARG A 140 9.05 11.01 8.16
N TYR A 141 7.75 11.15 8.35
CA TYR A 141 7.03 12.37 8.01
C TYR A 141 7.11 13.44 9.09
N HIS A 142 7.19 13.03 10.36
CA HIS A 142 7.23 13.93 11.50
C HIS A 142 8.25 15.07 11.35
N PRO A 143 9.55 14.85 11.07
CA PRO A 143 10.51 15.95 10.94
C PRO A 143 10.16 16.93 9.82
N VAL A 144 9.61 16.43 8.70
CA VAL A 144 9.23 17.26 7.54
C VAL A 144 8.00 18.10 7.88
N VAL A 145 6.97 17.49 8.46
CA VAL A 145 5.72 18.17 8.85
C VAL A 145 5.95 19.18 9.97
N GLN A 146 6.76 18.85 10.98
CA GLN A 146 7.02 19.76 12.10
C GLN A 146 7.90 20.96 11.72
N ALA A 147 8.76 20.82 10.71
CA ALA A 147 9.56 21.93 10.20
C ALA A 147 8.70 22.98 9.43
N ALA A 148 7.52 22.59 8.95
CA ALA A 148 6.61 23.48 8.25
C ALA A 148 5.83 24.39 9.23
N PRO A 149 5.55 25.66 8.85
CA PRO A 149 4.62 26.51 9.59
C PRO A 149 3.26 25.83 9.79
N PRO A 150 2.55 26.05 10.91
CA PRO A 150 1.29 25.34 11.21
C PRO A 150 0.26 25.34 10.06
N HIS A 151 0.09 26.47 9.38
CA HIS A 151 -0.84 26.64 8.26
C HIS A 151 -0.42 25.91 6.95
N GLN A 152 0.77 25.29 6.92
CA GLN A 152 1.29 24.53 5.77
C GLN A 152 1.42 23.04 6.07
N ARG A 153 1.10 22.59 7.29
CA ARG A 153 1.35 21.21 7.72
C ARG A 153 0.52 20.19 6.95
N VAL A 154 -0.76 20.47 6.69
CA VAL A 154 -1.63 19.57 5.90
C VAL A 154 -1.11 19.44 4.47
N ARG A 155 -0.70 20.54 3.86
CA ARG A 155 -0.06 20.54 2.54
C ARG A 155 1.26 19.76 2.53
N THR A 156 2.11 19.97 3.53
CA THR A 156 3.40 19.27 3.66
C THR A 156 3.20 17.76 3.81
N LEU A 157 2.20 17.36 4.62
CA LEU A 157 1.82 15.95 4.76
C LEU A 157 1.30 15.36 3.44
N ALA A 158 0.48 16.10 2.68
CA ALA A 158 0.00 15.67 1.37
C ALA A 158 1.15 15.49 0.36
N GLU A 159 2.14 16.37 0.36
CA GLU A 159 3.33 16.27 -0.49
C GLU A 159 4.18 15.04 -0.11
N ALA A 160 4.38 14.78 1.19
CA ALA A 160 5.08 13.59 1.67
C ALA A 160 4.36 12.28 1.28
N LEU A 161 3.04 12.22 1.50
CA LEU A 161 2.19 11.09 1.10
C LEU A 161 2.23 10.86 -0.41
N SER A 162 2.25 11.92 -1.22
CA SER A 162 2.39 11.82 -2.67
C SER A 162 3.73 11.22 -3.10
N GLY A 163 4.81 11.56 -2.39
CA GLY A 163 6.14 10.95 -2.59
C GLY A 163 6.15 9.44 -2.38
N ASP A 164 5.28 8.95 -1.48
CA ASP A 164 5.09 7.52 -1.20
C ASP A 164 3.96 6.88 -2.03
N GLY A 165 3.42 7.60 -3.03
CA GLY A 165 2.49 7.04 -4.01
C GLY A 165 1.01 7.15 -3.65
N TYR A 166 0.62 7.94 -2.65
CA TYR A 166 -0.80 8.13 -2.29
C TYR A 166 -1.55 9.15 -3.17
N ALA A 167 -0.86 9.83 -4.09
CA ALA A 167 -1.41 10.90 -4.94
C ALA A 167 -2.32 11.85 -4.12
N ALA A 168 -1.72 12.48 -3.11
CA ALA A 168 -2.44 13.22 -2.09
C ALA A 168 -2.42 14.73 -2.34
N ALA A 169 -3.48 15.41 -1.91
CA ALA A 169 -3.64 16.85 -2.02
C ALA A 169 -4.26 17.44 -0.75
N ALA A 170 -3.90 18.68 -0.43
CA ALA A 170 -4.56 19.46 0.60
C ALA A 170 -5.56 20.43 -0.04
N ALA A 171 -6.76 20.52 0.52
CA ALA A 171 -7.82 21.44 0.10
C ALA A 171 -8.41 22.16 1.31
N LYS A 172 -9.10 23.28 1.08
CA LYS A 172 -9.92 23.91 2.14
C LYS A 172 -11.18 23.07 2.34
N ALA A 173 -11.54 22.82 3.58
CA ALA A 173 -12.79 22.14 3.88
C ALA A 173 -14.00 23.06 3.56
N PRO A 174 -15.13 22.52 3.09
CA PRO A 174 -16.36 23.29 2.88
C PRO A 174 -16.88 23.93 4.18
N GLN A 175 -17.50 25.10 4.06
CA GLN A 175 -18.27 25.72 5.15
C GLN A 175 -19.59 24.94 5.38
N PRO A 176 -20.14 24.90 6.61
CA PRO A 176 -19.76 25.63 7.82
C PRO A 176 -18.66 24.97 8.68
N GLY A 177 -18.10 23.83 8.26
CA GLY A 177 -17.13 23.07 9.07
C GLY A 177 -15.76 23.74 9.22
N GLY A 178 -15.33 24.55 8.23
CA GLY A 178 -14.03 25.22 8.23
C GLY A 178 -12.85 24.24 8.27
N GLY A 179 -11.61 24.71 8.36
CA GLY A 179 -10.42 23.85 8.39
C GLY A 179 -9.96 23.38 7.00
N GLU A 180 -9.28 22.24 6.98
CA GLU A 180 -8.62 21.69 5.79
C GLU A 180 -9.09 20.25 5.52
N GLN A 181 -8.83 19.78 4.30
CA GLN A 181 -9.03 18.39 3.90
C GLN A 181 -7.72 17.84 3.34
N LEU A 182 -7.36 16.65 3.80
CA LEU A 182 -6.34 15.82 3.20
C LEU A 182 -7.04 14.76 2.34
N CYS A 183 -6.81 14.84 1.03
CA CYS A 183 -7.44 13.97 0.04
C CYS A 183 -6.39 13.05 -0.57
N GLN A 184 -6.64 11.74 -0.64
CA GLN A 184 -5.76 10.76 -1.29
C GLN A 184 -6.50 10.14 -2.49
N HIS A 185 -6.01 10.40 -3.70
CA HIS A 185 -6.59 9.84 -4.93
C HIS A 185 -6.11 8.43 -5.25
N HIS A 186 -5.11 7.94 -4.51
CA HIS A 186 -4.63 6.57 -4.59
C HIS A 186 -4.28 6.09 -3.18
N CYS A 187 -4.63 4.85 -2.86
CA CYS A 187 -4.22 4.21 -1.62
C CYS A 187 -3.54 2.88 -1.97
N PRO A 188 -2.22 2.74 -1.75
CA PRO A 188 -1.47 1.53 -2.11
C PRO A 188 -1.94 0.26 -1.41
N VAL A 189 -2.70 0.39 -0.31
CA VAL A 189 -3.21 -0.74 0.48
C VAL A 189 -4.74 -0.80 0.45
N ALA A 190 -5.40 -0.13 -0.50
CA ALA A 190 -6.86 -0.03 -0.54
C ALA A 190 -7.56 -1.40 -0.55
N HIS A 191 -7.02 -2.37 -1.29
CA HIS A 191 -7.58 -3.71 -1.39
C HIS A 191 -7.50 -4.45 -0.05
N VAL A 192 -6.33 -4.42 0.60
CA VAL A 192 -6.13 -5.04 1.90
C VAL A 192 -6.97 -4.36 2.99
N ALA A 193 -7.04 -3.02 2.96
CA ALA A 193 -7.79 -2.22 3.92
C ALA A 193 -9.32 -2.37 3.78
N ALA A 194 -9.82 -2.89 2.66
CA ALA A 194 -11.24 -3.20 2.49
C ALA A 194 -11.69 -4.34 3.43
N GLU A 195 -10.78 -5.27 3.72
CA GLU A 195 -11.03 -6.36 4.67
C GLU A 195 -10.48 -6.08 6.07
N PHE A 196 -9.41 -5.28 6.16
CA PHE A 196 -8.76 -4.90 7.42
C PHE A 196 -8.81 -3.38 7.66
N PRO A 197 -9.96 -2.83 8.10
CA PRO A 197 -10.14 -1.39 8.36
C PRO A 197 -9.16 -0.79 9.37
N GLN A 198 -8.55 -1.63 10.22
CA GLN A 198 -7.53 -1.22 11.19
C GLN A 198 -6.36 -0.47 10.54
N LEU A 199 -6.08 -0.73 9.26
CA LEU A 199 -5.09 0.02 8.47
C LEU A 199 -5.50 1.48 8.26
N CYS A 200 -6.76 1.74 7.92
CA CYS A 200 -7.31 3.09 7.75
C CYS A 200 -7.42 3.83 9.09
N GLU A 201 -7.76 3.12 10.17
CA GLU A 201 -7.85 3.65 11.53
C GLU A 201 -6.49 4.12 12.02
N ALA A 202 -5.47 3.24 11.94
CA ALA A 202 -4.10 3.56 12.32
C ALA A 202 -3.54 4.76 11.54
N GLU A 203 -3.82 4.84 10.24
CA GLU A 203 -3.46 5.99 9.41
C GLU A 203 -4.11 7.29 9.91
N THR A 204 -5.41 7.24 10.23
CA THR A 204 -6.15 8.41 10.73
C THR A 204 -5.60 8.89 12.07
N GLU A 205 -5.29 7.97 12.98
CA GLU A 205 -4.65 8.31 14.26
C GLU A 205 -3.26 8.95 14.05
N ALA A 206 -2.46 8.43 13.12
CA ALA A 206 -1.15 8.98 12.80
C ALA A 206 -1.26 10.39 12.20
N PHE A 207 -2.25 10.65 11.34
CA PHE A 207 -2.50 12.01 10.82
C PHE A 207 -2.86 12.99 11.93
N SER A 208 -3.68 12.57 12.90
CA SER A 208 -4.00 13.38 14.09
C SER A 208 -2.72 13.79 14.84
N ARG A 209 -1.83 12.82 15.12
CA ARG A 209 -0.57 13.06 15.83
C ARG A 209 0.40 13.93 15.03
N LEU A 210 0.56 13.68 13.73
CA LEU A 210 1.44 14.43 12.85
C LEU A 210 1.02 15.91 12.75
N LEU A 211 -0.28 16.17 12.66
CA LEU A 211 -0.80 17.52 12.51
C LEU A 211 -0.96 18.23 13.86
N GLY A 212 -1.13 17.47 14.94
CA GLY A 212 -1.46 17.99 16.26
C GLY A 212 -2.86 18.60 16.32
N LEU A 213 -3.76 18.10 15.47
CA LEU A 213 -5.13 18.58 15.31
C LEU A 213 -6.09 17.39 15.23
N PRO A 214 -7.33 17.52 15.74
CA PRO A 214 -8.36 16.53 15.50
C PRO A 214 -8.58 16.33 14.00
N VAL A 215 -8.68 15.06 13.62
CA VAL A 215 -9.00 14.66 12.25
C VAL A 215 -10.16 13.69 12.24
N GLN A 216 -10.93 13.70 11.16
CA GLN A 216 -12.03 12.77 10.94
C GLN A 216 -11.97 12.22 9.51
N ARG A 217 -11.97 10.89 9.39
CA ARG A 217 -12.11 10.23 8.09
C ARG A 217 -13.56 10.35 7.61
N LEU A 218 -13.75 10.90 6.42
CA LEU A 218 -15.07 11.11 5.81
C LEU A 218 -15.39 10.09 4.71
N ALA A 219 -14.36 9.65 3.97
CA ALA A 219 -14.49 8.73 2.83
C ALA A 219 -13.20 7.92 2.69
N THR A 220 -13.31 6.70 2.16
CA THR A 220 -12.17 5.82 1.90
C THR A 220 -12.34 4.99 0.63
N ILE A 221 -11.27 4.90 -0.17
CA ILE A 221 -11.22 4.03 -1.34
C ILE A 221 -11.48 2.56 -0.97
N ALA A 222 -11.02 2.13 0.20
CA ALA A 222 -11.24 0.78 0.73
C ALA A 222 -12.73 0.40 0.89
N HIS A 223 -13.59 1.38 1.18
CA HIS A 223 -15.05 1.17 1.30
C HIS A 223 -15.80 1.52 -0.01
N GLY A 224 -15.10 1.66 -1.13
CA GLY A 224 -15.69 1.88 -2.45
C GLY A 224 -15.86 3.35 -2.85
N ASP A 225 -15.34 4.30 -2.08
CA ASP A 225 -15.30 5.70 -2.49
C ASP A 225 -14.26 5.93 -3.60
N GLY A 226 -14.43 6.99 -4.40
CA GLY A 226 -13.44 7.37 -5.42
C GLY A 226 -12.18 8.05 -4.85
N ILE A 227 -12.19 8.43 -3.58
CA ILE A 227 -11.13 9.21 -2.94
C ILE A 227 -11.17 9.04 -1.41
N CYS A 228 -10.01 8.87 -0.77
CA CYS A 228 -9.97 8.97 0.70
C CYS A 228 -10.00 10.45 1.09
N THR A 229 -10.92 10.84 1.96
CA THR A 229 -11.01 12.23 2.45
C THR A 229 -10.91 12.26 3.96
N THR A 230 -9.92 12.97 4.48
CA THR A 230 -9.76 13.24 5.91
C THR A 230 -9.96 14.72 6.16
N HIS A 231 -10.95 15.06 6.98
CA HIS A 231 -11.12 16.42 7.49
C HIS A 231 -10.12 16.69 8.61
N VAL A 232 -9.52 17.87 8.59
CA VAL A 232 -8.62 18.38 9.62
C VAL A 232 -9.26 19.63 10.21
N SER A 233 -9.59 19.58 11.50
CA SER A 233 -10.25 20.69 12.17
C SER A 233 -9.39 21.95 12.18
N SER A 234 -10.01 23.12 12.10
CA SER A 234 -9.28 24.38 12.17
C SER A 234 -8.70 24.59 13.56
N ARG A 235 -7.48 25.15 13.63
CA ARG A 235 -6.81 25.43 14.90
C ARG A 235 -7.63 26.34 15.82
N SER A 236 -8.33 27.32 15.25
CA SER A 236 -9.20 28.25 15.97
C SER A 236 -10.38 27.56 16.66
N LEU A 237 -10.93 26.49 16.07
CA LEU A 237 -12.01 25.72 16.69
C LEU A 237 -11.49 24.88 17.87
N CYS A 238 -10.25 24.38 17.80
CA CYS A 238 -9.63 23.63 18.88
C CYS A 238 -9.23 24.52 20.06
N GLU A 239 -8.78 25.76 19.81
CA GLU A 239 -8.44 26.73 20.85
C GLU A 239 -9.68 27.27 21.60
N GLY A 240 -10.81 27.45 20.89
CA GLY A 240 -12.07 27.90 21.51
C GLY A 240 -12.72 26.87 22.44
N HIS A 241 -12.59 25.57 22.15
CA HIS A 241 -13.18 24.51 22.98
C HIS A 241 -12.38 24.23 24.27
N ALA A 242 -11.07 24.54 24.28
CA ALA A 242 -10.23 24.40 25.47
C ALA A 242 -10.47 25.51 26.51
N ALA A 243 -10.95 26.68 26.09
CA ALA A 243 -11.25 27.81 26.97
C ALA A 243 -12.61 27.69 27.68
N ASP A 244 -13.57 26.98 27.09
CA ASP A 244 -14.94 26.84 27.62
C ASP A 244 -15.05 25.78 28.75
N GLY A 245 -14.06 24.90 28.88
CA GLY A 245 -14.02 23.83 29.88
C GLY A 245 -13.38 24.18 31.24
N GLN A 246 -13.04 25.45 31.49
CA GLN A 246 -12.36 25.89 32.73
C GLN A 246 -13.20 26.81 33.61
N ASN A 247 -14.51 27.01 33.34
CA ASN A 247 -15.31 28.02 34.03
C ASN A 247 -16.60 27.49 34.69
N THR A 248 -16.57 26.26 35.21
CA THR A 248 -17.62 25.72 36.09
C THR A 248 -16.98 24.85 37.17
N ASP A 249 -16.48 25.44 38.25
CA ASP A 249 -16.26 24.81 39.56
C ASP A 249 -15.70 25.87 40.54
N ASP A 250 -16.47 26.91 40.85
CA ASP A 250 -16.14 27.82 41.96
C ASP A 250 -17.37 28.66 42.38
N GLU A 251 -18.52 28.05 42.71
CA GLU A 251 -19.57 28.78 43.46
C GLU A 251 -20.67 27.88 44.09
N GLU A 252 -20.34 26.91 44.96
CA GLU A 252 -21.31 26.48 46.00
C GLU A 252 -20.66 25.80 47.21
N SER A 253 -19.89 26.56 48.00
CA SER A 253 -19.60 26.20 49.38
C SER A 253 -19.62 27.45 50.25
N GLY A 254 -20.79 27.77 50.80
CA GLY A 254 -20.91 28.94 51.64
C GLY A 254 -22.32 29.31 52.07
N ARG A 255 -23.06 28.40 52.71
CA ARG A 255 -24.07 28.78 53.72
C ARG A 255 -24.52 27.58 54.56
N THR A 256 -23.74 27.32 55.60
CA THR A 256 -24.23 26.68 56.83
C THR A 256 -23.59 27.42 57.99
N SER A 257 -24.38 28.18 58.74
CA SER A 257 -24.35 28.26 60.21
C SER A 257 -25.13 29.47 60.71
N LEU A 258 -26.06 29.17 61.62
CA LEU A 258 -26.74 29.97 62.65
C LEU A 258 -27.90 30.88 62.21
#